data_AF-A0A7K2JCC1-F1
#
_entry.id   AF-A0A7K2JCC1-F1
#
_cell.length_a   1.000
_cell.length_b   1.000
_cell.length_c   1.000
_cell.angle_alpha   90.00
_cell.angle_beta   90.00
_cell.angle_gamma   90.00
#
_symmetry.space_group_name_H-M   'P 1'
#
loop_
_entity.id
_entity.type
_entity.pdbx_description
1 polymer ?
#
loop_
_entity_poly.entity_id
_entity_poly.type
_entity_poly.pdbx_seq_one_letter_code
_entity_poly.pdbx_strand_id
1 'polypeptide(L)'
;MTVAAAPEVRAAQRRIVGTINASGRLNANGLAMWREVNCGEWKATAADLSADLDLLQVPHTIVTAFRFPLATSYSKAMREGEEVRILREDLGHLVPWMPSLEQVIADIREDAPHWDFAVFQPRADGMAIAKLALSAEWPSWSMKQARAARLVCAEYDYDLRDQAEDRAPFDIRLPAQPGRRRLVCGKCCNDGIDEIARLAALTGTPS
;
A
#
# COMPACT_ATOMS: atom_id res chain seq x y z
N MET A 1 1.80 -25.50 31.37
CA MET A 1 2.58 -26.51 30.62
C MET A 1 2.73 -26.01 29.20
N THR A 2 3.91 -25.53 28.80
CA THR A 2 4.20 -25.16 27.41
C THR A 2 4.47 -26.44 26.63
N VAL A 3 3.54 -26.84 25.77
CA VAL A 3 3.78 -27.90 24.80
C VAL A 3 4.91 -27.43 23.89
N ALA A 4 6.00 -28.19 23.83
CA ALA A 4 7.12 -27.85 22.98
C ALA A 4 6.65 -27.86 21.51
N ALA A 5 6.71 -26.71 20.84
CA ALA A 5 6.31 -26.60 19.45
C ALA A 5 7.07 -27.61 18.58
N ALA A 6 6.37 -28.20 17.61
CA ALA A 6 6.95 -29.13 16.64
C ALA A 6 8.13 -28.47 15.89
N PRO A 7 9.13 -29.24 15.42
CA PRO A 7 10.32 -28.70 14.75
C PRO A 7 9.98 -27.78 13.57
N GLU A 8 9.01 -28.16 12.75
CA GLU A 8 8.54 -27.38 11.61
C GLU A 8 7.92 -26.03 12.03
N VAL A 9 7.15 -26.00 13.12
CA VAL A 9 6.55 -24.78 13.68
C VAL A 9 7.64 -23.82 14.17
N ARG A 10 8.69 -24.34 14.81
CA ARG A 10 9.83 -23.50 15.23
C ARG A 10 10.64 -22.98 14.04
N ALA A 11 10.75 -23.77 12.97
CA ALA A 11 11.42 -23.32 11.75
C ALA A 11 10.63 -22.20 11.06
N ALA A 12 9.30 -22.35 10.93
CA ALA A 12 8.39 -21.33 10.44
C ALA A 12 8.48 -20.04 11.28
N GLN A 13 8.41 -20.18 12.62
CA GLN A 13 8.58 -19.07 13.55
C GLN A 13 9.87 -18.28 13.26
N ARG A 14 11.02 -18.96 13.15
CA ARG A 14 12.32 -18.30 12.90
C ARG A 14 12.33 -17.57 11.56
N ARG A 15 11.75 -18.16 10.51
CA ARG A 15 11.68 -17.54 9.17
C ARG A 15 10.78 -16.31 9.16
N ILE A 16 9.61 -16.38 9.81
CA ILE A 16 8.69 -15.25 9.93
C ILE A 16 9.32 -14.13 10.75
N VAL A 17 9.83 -14.42 11.95
CA VAL A 17 10.49 -13.41 12.80
C VAL A 17 11.68 -12.76 12.08
N GLY A 18 12.52 -13.56 11.42
CA GLY A 18 13.63 -13.05 10.62
C GLY A 18 13.17 -12.14 9.47
N THR A 19 12.09 -12.53 8.79
CA THR A 19 11.48 -11.74 7.72
C THR A 19 10.91 -10.42 8.20
N ILE A 20 10.18 -10.43 9.32
CA ILE A 20 9.57 -9.24 9.93
C ILE A 20 10.67 -8.25 10.31
N ASN A 21 11.73 -8.72 10.98
CA ASN A 21 12.85 -7.87 11.37
C ASN A 21 13.60 -7.29 10.15
N ALA A 22 13.75 -8.06 9.08
CA ALA A 22 14.50 -7.61 7.89
C ALA A 22 13.70 -6.68 6.98
N SER A 23 12.39 -6.90 6.85
CA SER A 23 11.58 -6.29 5.78
C SER A 23 10.14 -5.95 6.15
N GLY A 24 9.72 -6.21 7.39
CA GLY A 24 8.40 -5.86 7.89
C GLY A 24 8.18 -4.34 7.88
N ARG A 25 6.96 -3.95 7.53
CA ARG A 25 6.48 -2.57 7.59
C ARG A 25 5.20 -2.53 8.40
N LEU A 26 5.25 -1.84 9.53
CA LEU A 26 4.13 -1.68 10.45
C LEU A 26 3.56 -0.27 10.32
N ASN A 27 2.24 -0.13 10.29
CA ASN A 27 1.54 1.15 10.32
C ASN A 27 0.09 0.97 10.88
N ALA A 28 -0.83 1.93 10.65
CA ALA A 28 -2.19 1.86 11.15
C ALA A 28 -3.03 0.64 10.71
N ASN A 29 -2.92 0.11 9.49
CA ASN A 29 -3.71 -1.10 9.13
C ASN A 29 -3.05 -2.41 9.55
N GLY A 30 -1.82 -2.40 10.08
CA GLY A 30 -1.13 -3.59 10.54
C GLY A 30 0.28 -3.77 9.95
N LEU A 31 0.65 -5.02 9.67
CA LEU A 31 2.00 -5.43 9.25
C LEU A 31 2.01 -5.98 7.83
N ALA A 32 2.92 -5.49 7.01
CA ALA A 32 3.13 -5.95 5.64
C ALA A 32 4.55 -6.44 5.39
N MET A 33 4.70 -7.45 4.54
CA MET A 33 5.98 -8.01 4.11
C MET A 33 5.99 -8.15 2.59
N TRP A 34 6.71 -7.25 1.92
CA TRP A 34 6.79 -7.22 0.45
C TRP A 34 7.78 -8.26 -0.11
N ARG A 35 7.42 -8.88 -1.23
CA ARG A 35 8.19 -9.84 -2.00
C ARG A 35 8.15 -9.52 -3.48
N GLU A 36 9.32 -9.46 -4.08
CA GLU A 36 9.42 -9.30 -5.53
C GLU A 36 8.97 -10.59 -6.22
N VAL A 37 8.17 -10.48 -7.28
CA VAL A 37 7.90 -11.64 -8.14
C VAL A 37 9.22 -12.14 -8.71
N ASN A 38 9.44 -13.46 -8.69
CA ASN A 38 10.68 -14.09 -9.14
C ASN A 38 11.93 -13.64 -8.35
N CYS A 39 11.82 -13.52 -7.02
CA CYS A 39 12.92 -13.09 -6.14
C CYS A 39 14.16 -14.01 -6.08
N GLY A 40 14.16 -15.11 -6.86
CA GLY A 40 15.21 -16.11 -6.93
C GLY A 40 15.15 -17.13 -5.80
N GLU A 41 15.98 -18.17 -5.91
CA GLU A 41 16.02 -19.32 -4.99
C GLU A 41 16.31 -18.96 -3.52
N TRP A 42 17.02 -17.85 -3.30
CA TRP A 42 17.55 -17.49 -1.98
C TRP A 42 16.62 -16.63 -1.13
N LYS A 43 15.43 -16.27 -1.64
CA LYS A 43 14.47 -15.42 -0.94
C LYS A 43 13.12 -16.13 -0.86
N ALA A 44 12.53 -16.15 0.32
CA ALA A 44 11.18 -16.65 0.52
C ALA A 44 10.17 -15.85 -0.32
N THR A 45 9.36 -16.55 -1.10
CA THR A 45 8.23 -15.98 -1.85
C THR A 45 7.09 -15.58 -0.91
N ALA A 46 6.06 -14.89 -1.41
CA ALA A 46 4.86 -14.62 -0.61
C ALA A 46 4.13 -15.92 -0.24
N ALA A 47 4.13 -16.93 -1.11
CA ALA A 47 3.57 -18.25 -0.84
C ALA A 47 4.32 -18.98 0.29
N ASP A 48 5.66 -18.91 0.31
CA ASP A 48 6.46 -19.51 1.40
C ASP A 48 6.13 -18.87 2.74
N LEU A 49 6.01 -17.53 2.77
CA LEU A 49 5.62 -16.80 3.99
C LEU A 49 4.19 -17.15 4.41
N SER A 50 3.27 -17.28 3.45
CA SER A 50 1.89 -17.64 3.70
C SER A 50 1.78 -19.02 4.35
N ALA A 51 2.48 -20.02 3.80
CA ALA A 51 2.54 -21.36 4.38
C ALA A 51 3.13 -21.36 5.80
N ASP A 52 4.16 -20.55 6.06
CA ASP A 52 4.72 -20.40 7.40
C ASP A 52 3.72 -19.73 8.36
N LEU A 53 2.97 -18.72 7.92
CA LEU A 53 1.94 -18.07 8.75
C LEU A 53 0.75 -18.98 9.02
N ASP A 54 0.36 -19.84 8.06
CA ASP A 54 -0.66 -20.87 8.25
C ASP A 54 -0.25 -21.86 9.35
N LEU A 55 1.01 -22.32 9.35
CA LEU A 55 1.55 -23.18 10.41
C LEU A 55 1.52 -22.50 11.80
N LEU A 56 1.71 -21.18 11.82
CA LEU A 56 1.65 -20.37 13.03
C LEU A 56 0.23 -19.92 13.41
N GLN A 57 -0.78 -20.25 12.58
CA GLN A 57 -2.18 -19.87 12.74
C GLN A 57 -2.38 -18.35 12.82
N VAL A 58 -1.65 -17.61 11.98
CA VAL A 58 -1.73 -16.16 11.89
C VAL A 58 -2.55 -15.77 10.65
N PRO A 59 -3.73 -15.14 10.83
CA PRO A 59 -4.54 -14.67 9.71
C PRO A 59 -3.76 -13.69 8.84
N HIS A 60 -3.83 -13.87 7.53
CA HIS A 60 -3.12 -13.02 6.57
C HIS A 60 -3.77 -13.04 5.20
N THR A 61 -3.36 -12.10 4.35
CA THR A 61 -3.73 -12.05 2.93
C THR A 61 -2.51 -11.77 2.07
N ILE A 62 -2.53 -12.24 0.83
CA ILE A 62 -1.53 -11.87 -0.19
C ILE A 62 -2.20 -10.89 -1.14
N VAL A 63 -1.56 -9.75 -1.39
CA VAL A 63 -2.02 -8.78 -2.40
C VAL A 63 -0.91 -8.43 -3.36
N THR A 64 -1.27 -8.02 -4.57
CA THR A 64 -0.32 -7.38 -5.49
C THR A 64 -0.05 -5.95 -5.04
N ALA A 65 1.22 -5.56 -4.98
CA ALA A 65 1.65 -4.23 -4.59
C ALA A 65 2.90 -3.76 -5.36
N PHE A 66 2.99 -2.45 -5.60
CA PHE A 66 4.07 -1.83 -6.37
C PHE A 66 5.06 -1.08 -5.47
N ARG A 67 6.35 -1.28 -5.73
CA ARG A 67 7.46 -0.68 -4.95
C ARG A 67 8.62 -0.28 -5.85
N PHE A 68 9.38 0.75 -5.49
CA PHE A 68 10.70 0.99 -6.11
C PHE A 68 11.70 -0.13 -5.73
N PRO A 69 12.56 -0.59 -6.67
CA PRO A 69 13.45 -1.72 -6.43
C PRO A 69 14.49 -1.50 -5.32
N LEU A 70 14.85 -0.25 -5.07
CA LEU A 70 15.67 0.19 -3.94
C LEU A 70 15.15 1.54 -3.47
N ALA A 71 15.28 1.85 -2.18
CA ALA A 71 14.84 3.12 -1.59
C ALA A 71 15.47 4.36 -2.28
N THR A 72 16.63 4.20 -2.93
CA THR A 72 17.35 5.27 -3.64
C THR A 72 17.14 5.28 -5.16
N SER A 73 16.37 4.33 -5.73
CA SER A 73 16.29 4.12 -7.19
C SER A 73 14.99 4.66 -7.80
N TYR A 74 14.71 5.94 -7.57
CA TYR A 74 13.52 6.65 -8.08
C TYR A 74 13.56 6.96 -9.59
N SER A 75 14.69 6.76 -10.26
CA SER A 75 14.80 6.83 -11.72
C SER A 75 14.33 5.56 -12.43
N LYS A 76 14.04 4.48 -11.68
CA LYS A 76 13.54 3.22 -12.23
C LYS A 76 12.03 3.12 -12.06
N ALA A 77 11.39 2.37 -12.95
CA ALA A 77 9.99 2.02 -12.79
C ALA A 77 9.75 1.27 -11.49
N MET A 78 8.57 1.47 -10.89
CA MET A 78 8.13 0.62 -9.79
C MET A 78 7.99 -0.82 -10.29
N ARG A 79 8.38 -1.76 -9.45
CA ARG A 79 8.24 -3.19 -9.70
C ARG A 79 6.96 -3.68 -9.07
N GLU A 80 6.30 -4.56 -9.80
CA GLU A 80 5.23 -5.39 -9.27
C GLU A 80 5.81 -6.43 -8.32
N GLY A 81 5.11 -6.65 -7.22
CA GLY A 81 5.43 -7.64 -6.21
C GLY A 81 4.17 -8.10 -5.50
N GLU A 82 4.35 -9.06 -4.61
CA GLU A 82 3.33 -9.54 -3.69
C GLU A 82 3.63 -9.02 -2.29
N GLU A 83 2.60 -8.74 -1.53
CA GLU A 83 2.72 -8.31 -0.15
C GLU A 83 1.86 -9.19 0.73
N VAL A 84 2.50 -9.82 1.71
CA VAL A 84 1.80 -10.58 2.74
C VAL A 84 1.39 -9.61 3.84
N ARG A 85 0.08 -9.50 4.07
CA ARG A 85 -0.56 -8.51 4.94
C ARG A 85 -1.20 -9.20 6.14
N ILE A 86 -0.90 -8.73 7.34
CA ILE A 86 -1.57 -9.10 8.59
C ILE A 86 -2.26 -7.85 9.11
N LEU A 87 -3.59 -7.93 9.26
CA LEU A 87 -4.40 -6.79 9.69
C LEU A 87 -4.10 -6.43 11.14
N ARG A 88 -4.38 -5.18 11.53
CA ARG A 88 -4.10 -4.67 12.87
C ARG A 88 -4.77 -5.51 13.95
N GLU A 89 -6.04 -5.89 13.75
CA GLU A 89 -6.80 -6.75 14.65
C GLU A 89 -6.17 -8.14 14.82
N ASP A 90 -5.45 -8.62 13.80
CA ASP A 90 -4.84 -9.95 13.77
C ASP A 90 -3.40 -9.97 14.30
N LEU A 91 -2.78 -8.80 14.54
CA LEU A 91 -1.38 -8.72 15.01
C LEU A 91 -1.16 -9.44 16.35
N GLY A 92 -2.19 -9.53 17.18
CA GLY A 92 -2.14 -10.28 18.44
C GLY A 92 -1.78 -11.77 18.24
N HIS A 93 -2.11 -12.35 17.08
CA HIS A 93 -1.77 -13.73 16.74
C HIS A 93 -0.26 -13.95 16.56
N LEU A 94 0.52 -12.88 16.31
CA LEU A 94 1.98 -12.96 16.22
C LEU A 94 2.68 -12.93 17.58
N VAL A 95 2.07 -12.36 18.61
CA VAL A 95 2.70 -12.14 19.93
C VAL A 95 3.20 -13.44 20.58
N PRO A 96 2.48 -14.58 20.54
CA PRO A 96 3.00 -15.85 21.06
C PRO A 96 4.31 -16.31 20.40
N TRP A 97 4.53 -15.91 19.15
CA TRP A 97 5.68 -16.30 18.32
C TRP A 97 6.81 -15.27 18.34
N MET A 98 6.47 -14.00 18.56
CA MET A 98 7.37 -12.86 18.63
C MET A 98 6.93 -11.89 19.75
N PRO A 99 7.19 -12.22 21.03
CA PRO A 99 6.71 -11.41 22.15
C PRO A 99 7.18 -9.95 22.13
N SER A 100 8.33 -9.68 21.50
CA SER A 100 8.84 -8.32 21.31
C SER A 100 7.92 -7.40 20.49
N LEU A 101 6.95 -7.95 19.75
CA LEU A 101 5.97 -7.15 19.01
C LEU A 101 4.88 -6.56 19.90
N GLU A 102 4.64 -7.11 21.10
CA GLU A 102 3.51 -6.70 21.94
C GLU A 102 3.51 -5.19 22.22
N GLN A 103 4.63 -4.65 22.68
CA GLN A 103 4.77 -3.22 22.93
C GLN A 103 4.71 -2.42 21.61
N VAL A 104 5.35 -2.91 20.55
CA VAL A 104 5.37 -2.23 19.25
C VAL A 104 3.95 -2.10 18.67
N ILE A 105 3.10 -3.10 18.86
CA ILE A 105 1.68 -3.09 18.46
C ILE A 105 0.89 -2.08 19.30
N ALA A 106 1.10 -2.07 20.62
CA ALA A 106 0.46 -1.13 21.53
C ALA A 106 0.83 0.33 21.20
N ASP A 107 2.05 0.57 20.73
CA ASP A 107 2.57 1.90 20.40
C ASP A 107 2.13 2.42 19.03
N ILE A 108 1.40 1.63 18.22
CA ILE A 108 0.89 2.12 16.92
C ILE A 108 -0.17 3.20 17.17
N ARG A 109 0.17 4.44 16.84
CA ARG A 109 -0.73 5.59 16.94
C ARG A 109 -1.99 5.39 16.10
N GLU A 110 -3.11 5.95 16.54
CA GLU A 110 -4.37 5.94 15.77
C GLU A 110 -4.26 6.74 14.47
N ASP A 111 -3.45 7.80 14.46
CA ASP A 111 -3.17 8.65 13.30
C ASP A 111 -1.97 8.16 12.48
N ALA A 112 -1.49 6.94 12.72
CA ALA A 112 -0.49 6.34 11.86
C ALA A 112 -1.06 6.22 10.42
N PRO A 113 -0.21 6.34 9.40
CA PRO A 113 -0.70 6.29 8.04
C PRO A 113 -1.19 4.88 7.65
N HIS A 114 -2.17 4.86 6.74
CA HIS A 114 -2.73 3.63 6.18
C HIS A 114 -1.92 3.12 4.97
N TRP A 115 -2.26 1.92 4.46
CA TRP A 115 -1.60 1.26 3.32
C TRP A 115 -2.32 1.57 2.00
N ASP A 116 -3.44 2.29 2.04
CA ASP A 116 -4.16 2.76 0.85
C ASP A 116 -3.93 4.25 0.57
N PHE A 117 -3.48 4.55 -0.66
CA PHE A 117 -3.58 5.90 -1.20
C PHE A 117 -4.86 5.97 -2.04
N ALA A 118 -5.92 6.53 -1.44
CA ALA A 118 -7.19 6.73 -2.11
C ALA A 118 -7.14 7.93 -3.05
N VAL A 119 -7.76 7.79 -4.22
CA VAL A 119 -7.93 8.86 -5.21
C VAL A 119 -9.38 8.95 -5.64
N PHE A 120 -9.83 10.17 -5.91
CA PHE A 120 -11.14 10.45 -6.46
C PHE A 120 -11.05 10.40 -7.98
N GLN A 121 -11.87 9.59 -8.61
CA GLN A 121 -11.89 9.40 -10.05
C GLN A 121 -13.23 9.87 -10.60
N PRO A 122 -13.26 11.05 -11.25
CA PRO A 122 -14.42 11.51 -12.00
C PRO A 122 -14.85 10.48 -13.06
N ARG A 123 -16.15 10.29 -13.15
CA ARG A 123 -16.84 9.47 -14.15
C ARG A 123 -18.00 10.28 -14.72
N ALA A 124 -18.55 9.83 -15.84
CA ALA A 124 -19.70 10.49 -16.46
C ALA A 124 -20.94 10.50 -15.55
N ASP A 125 -21.08 9.50 -14.69
CA ASP A 125 -22.21 9.28 -13.78
C ASP A 125 -21.92 9.72 -12.32
N GLY A 126 -20.75 10.28 -12.05
CA GLY A 126 -20.41 10.78 -10.71
C GLY A 126 -18.94 10.59 -10.34
N MET A 127 -18.68 10.38 -9.04
CA MET A 127 -17.34 10.25 -8.49
C MET A 127 -17.13 8.84 -7.95
N ALA A 128 -16.03 8.19 -8.32
CA ALA A 128 -15.60 6.93 -7.74
C ALA A 128 -14.37 7.12 -6.85
N ILE A 129 -14.24 6.27 -5.82
CA ILE A 129 -13.02 6.19 -5.03
C ILE A 129 -12.22 4.99 -5.54
N ALA A 130 -11.00 5.23 -6.00
CA ALA A 130 -10.05 4.20 -6.40
C ALA A 130 -8.87 4.16 -5.41
N LYS A 131 -8.36 2.96 -5.11
CA LYS A 131 -7.17 2.78 -4.26
C LYS A 131 -5.98 2.41 -5.12
N LEU A 132 -4.83 3.01 -4.86
CA LEU A 132 -3.59 2.62 -5.52
C LEU A 132 -2.95 1.44 -4.80
N ALA A 133 -2.56 0.41 -5.55
CA ALA A 133 -1.91 -0.80 -5.04
C ALA A 133 -0.42 -0.56 -4.68
N LEU A 134 -0.14 0.35 -3.73
CA LEU A 134 1.22 0.65 -3.29
C LEU A 134 1.64 -0.29 -2.14
N SER A 135 2.93 -0.67 -2.09
CA SER A 135 3.46 -1.48 -0.97
C SER A 135 3.53 -0.66 0.32
N ALA A 136 3.31 -1.25 1.49
CA ALA A 136 3.25 -0.56 2.79
C ALA A 136 4.55 0.15 3.26
N GLU A 137 5.59 0.17 2.43
CA GLU A 137 6.70 1.11 2.59
C GLU A 137 6.28 2.55 2.25
N TRP A 138 5.28 2.76 1.40
CA TRP A 138 4.55 4.03 1.39
C TRP A 138 3.77 4.13 2.72
N PRO A 139 3.63 5.33 3.34
CA PRO A 139 3.96 6.66 2.84
C PRO A 139 5.38 7.15 3.16
N SER A 140 6.25 6.35 3.78
CA SER A 140 7.59 6.80 4.22
C SER A 140 8.51 7.26 3.08
N TRP A 141 8.07 7.09 1.83
CA TRP A 141 8.74 7.54 0.63
C TRP A 141 9.11 9.03 0.66
N SER A 142 10.26 9.37 0.11
CA SER A 142 10.68 10.75 -0.10
C SER A 142 9.79 11.47 -1.11
N MET A 143 9.79 12.80 -1.10
CA MET A 143 9.09 13.59 -2.12
C MET A 143 9.55 13.26 -3.55
N LYS A 144 10.82 12.88 -3.74
CA LYS A 144 11.34 12.41 -5.04
C LYS A 144 10.65 11.12 -5.50
N GLN A 145 10.46 10.17 -4.59
CA GLN A 145 9.73 8.94 -4.87
C GLN A 145 8.23 9.20 -5.10
N ALA A 146 7.63 10.13 -4.34
CA ALA A 146 6.25 10.56 -4.56
C ALA A 146 6.04 11.13 -5.96
N ARG A 147 6.93 12.01 -6.43
CA ARG A 147 6.92 12.54 -7.81
C ARG A 147 7.03 11.42 -8.84
N ALA A 148 7.98 10.50 -8.66
CA ALA A 148 8.19 9.38 -9.57
C ALA A 148 6.97 8.43 -9.62
N ALA A 149 6.31 8.21 -8.49
CA ALA A 149 5.06 7.44 -8.37
C ALA A 149 3.80 8.23 -8.77
N ARG A 150 3.96 9.52 -9.13
CA ARG A 150 2.87 10.45 -9.47
C ARG A 150 1.82 10.58 -8.36
N LEU A 151 2.29 10.75 -7.13
CA LEU A 151 1.50 11.01 -5.93
C LEU A 151 1.49 12.50 -5.55
N VAL A 152 1.85 13.36 -6.50
CA VAL A 152 1.93 14.81 -6.34
C VAL A 152 0.97 15.47 -7.32
N CYS A 153 0.52 16.68 -7.01
CA CYS A 153 -0.34 17.42 -7.91
C CYS A 153 0.42 17.78 -9.19
N ALA A 154 -0.17 17.48 -10.35
CA ALA A 154 0.42 17.76 -11.66
C ALA A 154 0.50 19.26 -11.99
N GLU A 155 -0.27 20.13 -11.32
CA GLU A 155 -0.31 21.57 -11.61
C GLU A 155 0.69 22.39 -10.78
N TYR A 156 0.91 22.03 -9.51
CA TYR A 156 1.71 22.83 -8.58
C TYR A 156 2.63 22.00 -7.68
N ASP A 157 2.83 20.71 -8.01
CA ASP A 157 3.83 19.82 -7.42
C ASP A 157 3.74 19.64 -5.89
N TYR A 158 2.54 19.83 -5.35
CA TYR A 158 2.25 19.57 -3.93
C TYR A 158 2.11 18.10 -3.63
N ASP A 159 2.54 17.72 -2.43
CA ASP A 159 2.48 16.36 -1.95
C ASP A 159 1.06 15.98 -1.54
N LEU A 160 0.37 15.20 -2.37
CA LEU A 160 -1.01 14.80 -2.11
C LEU A 160 -1.13 13.75 -1.00
N ARG A 161 0.00 13.28 -0.46
CA ARG A 161 0.06 12.35 0.67
C ARG A 161 -0.19 13.04 2.01
N ASP A 162 -0.05 14.37 2.06
CA ASP A 162 -0.32 15.16 3.26
C ASP A 162 -1.82 15.25 3.60
N GLN A 163 -2.70 14.75 2.70
CA GLN A 163 -4.15 14.62 2.90
C GLN A 163 -4.85 15.87 3.46
N ALA A 164 -4.39 17.07 3.09
CA ALA A 164 -5.10 18.29 3.45
C ALA A 164 -6.53 18.25 2.88
N GLU A 165 -7.51 18.62 3.71
CA GLU A 165 -8.95 18.50 3.43
C GLU A 165 -9.36 19.17 2.11
N ASP A 166 -8.73 20.30 1.79
CA ASP A 166 -8.98 21.08 0.57
C ASP A 166 -8.08 20.67 -0.63
N ARG A 167 -7.28 19.61 -0.49
CA ARG A 167 -6.32 19.14 -1.51
C ARG A 167 -6.39 17.64 -1.71
N ALA A 168 -7.61 17.09 -1.64
CA ALA A 168 -7.87 15.71 -2.01
C ALA A 168 -7.31 15.36 -3.41
N PRO A 169 -6.77 14.14 -3.61
CA PRO A 169 -6.18 13.72 -4.88
C PRO A 169 -7.24 13.24 -5.90
N PHE A 170 -7.34 13.92 -7.04
CA PHE A 170 -8.23 13.54 -8.15
C PHE A 170 -7.45 12.98 -9.34
N ASP A 171 -7.83 11.83 -9.89
CA ASP A 171 -7.27 11.28 -11.13
C ASP A 171 -7.95 11.90 -12.37
N ILE A 172 -7.46 13.09 -12.76
CA ILE A 172 -7.96 13.84 -13.92
C ILE A 172 -7.15 13.47 -15.16
N ARG A 173 -7.68 12.56 -15.98
CA ARG A 173 -6.97 12.04 -17.14
C ARG A 173 -7.02 13.00 -18.32
N LEU A 174 -5.88 13.21 -18.96
CA LEU A 174 -5.83 14.04 -20.18
C LEU A 174 -6.47 13.29 -21.35
N PRO A 175 -7.30 13.95 -22.19
CA PRO A 175 -7.89 13.33 -23.38
C PRO A 175 -6.84 12.72 -24.33
N ALA A 176 -5.67 13.35 -24.43
CA ALA A 176 -4.57 12.85 -25.26
C ALA A 176 -3.87 11.59 -24.69
N GLN A 177 -4.05 11.29 -23.40
CA GLN A 177 -3.40 10.16 -22.71
C GLN A 177 -4.35 9.50 -21.69
N PRO A 178 -5.48 8.92 -22.13
CA PRO A 178 -6.53 8.42 -21.25
C PRO A 178 -6.14 7.20 -20.41
N GLY A 179 -5.05 6.51 -20.77
CA GLY A 179 -4.48 5.40 -19.99
C GLY A 179 -3.49 5.86 -18.91
N ARG A 180 -3.11 7.14 -18.89
CA ARG A 180 -2.06 7.64 -18.00
C ARG A 180 -2.68 8.36 -16.81
N ARG A 181 -2.47 7.79 -15.61
CA ARG A 181 -2.84 8.46 -14.34
C ARG A 181 -2.20 9.84 -14.24
N ARG A 182 -3.02 10.82 -13.86
CA ARG A 182 -2.62 12.21 -13.61
C ARG A 182 -3.38 12.72 -12.41
N LEU A 183 -2.66 12.89 -11.30
CA LEU A 183 -3.27 13.41 -10.08
C LEU A 183 -3.25 14.94 -10.06
N VAL A 184 -4.38 15.52 -9.72
CA VAL A 184 -4.58 16.96 -9.50
C VAL A 184 -5.28 17.13 -8.17
N CYS A 185 -4.98 18.18 -7.41
CA CYS A 185 -5.72 18.42 -6.17
C CYS A 185 -7.10 19.01 -6.44
N GLY A 186 -8.00 18.91 -5.46
CA GLY A 186 -9.32 19.54 -5.47
C GLY A 186 -9.32 21.00 -5.92
N LYS A 187 -8.52 21.87 -5.29
CA LYS A 187 -8.39 23.28 -5.68
C LYS A 187 -8.04 23.52 -7.15
N CYS A 188 -7.25 22.65 -7.75
CA CYS A 188 -6.79 22.83 -9.12
C CYS A 188 -7.72 22.23 -10.17
N CYS A 189 -8.66 21.38 -9.77
CA CYS A 189 -9.60 20.75 -10.70
C CYS A 189 -11.07 20.97 -10.32
N ASN A 190 -11.35 21.96 -9.46
CA ASN A 190 -12.70 22.23 -8.96
C ASN A 190 -13.38 20.96 -8.40
N ASP A 191 -12.64 20.22 -7.57
CA ASP A 191 -13.06 18.93 -6.99
C ASP A 191 -13.54 17.91 -8.03
N GLY A 192 -12.99 17.99 -9.25
CA GLY A 192 -13.33 17.11 -10.36
C GLY A 192 -14.69 17.37 -11.00
N ILE A 193 -15.45 18.38 -10.56
CA ILE A 193 -16.79 18.71 -11.07
C ILE A 193 -16.73 19.01 -12.58
N ASP A 194 -15.75 19.80 -12.99
CA ASP A 194 -15.57 20.17 -14.40
C ASP A 194 -15.32 18.94 -15.28
N GLU A 195 -14.58 17.96 -14.76
CA GLU A 195 -14.28 16.72 -15.46
C GLU A 195 -15.50 15.79 -15.54
N ILE A 196 -16.32 15.70 -14.48
CA ILE A 196 -17.60 14.98 -14.51
C ILE A 196 -18.49 15.56 -15.62
N ALA A 197 -18.68 16.88 -15.64
CA ALA A 197 -19.51 17.55 -16.65
C ALA A 197 -19.01 17.27 -18.08
N ARG A 198 -17.69 17.32 -18.29
CA ARG A 198 -17.06 16.99 -19.57
C ARG A 198 -17.32 15.54 -19.98
N LEU A 199 -17.20 14.59 -19.06
CA LEU A 199 -17.42 13.16 -19.31
C LEU A 199 -18.91 12.84 -19.56
N ALA A 200 -19.82 13.49 -18.83
CA ALA A 200 -21.27 13.37 -19.03
C ALA A 200 -21.66 13.82 -20.45
N ALA A 201 -21.15 14.99 -20.89
CA ALA A 201 -21.38 15.51 -22.25
C ALA A 201 -20.89 14.56 -23.36
N LEU A 202 -19.76 13.86 -23.14
CA LEU A 202 -19.23 12.89 -24.11
C LEU A 202 -20.03 11.59 -24.19
N THR A 203 -20.73 11.21 -23.12
CA THR A 203 -21.52 9.97 -23.08
C THR A 203 -22.98 10.17 -23.50
N GLY A 204 -23.38 11.41 -23.78
CA GLY A 204 -24.76 11.75 -24.11
C GLY A 204 -25.73 11.64 -22.93
N THR A 205 -25.20 11.61 -21.70
CA THR A 205 -25.99 11.57 -20.46
C THR A 205 -26.12 13.01 -19.96
N PRO A 206 -27.25 13.70 -20.13
CA PRO A 206 -27.44 15.01 -19.53
C PRO A 206 -27.52 14.84 -18.01
N SER A 207 -26.77 15.70 -17.30
CA SER A 207 -26.75 15.89 -15.85
C SER A 207 -28.12 16.24 -15.27
#